data_AF-A0AAJ3HSN5-F1
#
_entry.id   AF-A0AAJ3HSN5-F1
#
_cell.length_a   1.000
_cell.length_b   1.000
_cell.length_c   1.000
_cell.angle_alpha   90.00
_cell.angle_beta   90.00
_cell.angle_gamma   90.00
#
_symmetry.space_group_name_H-M   'P 1'
#
loop_
_entity.id
_entity.type
_entity.pdbx_description
1 polymer ?
#
loop_
_entity_poly.entity_id
_entity_poly.type
_entity_poly.pdbx_seq_one_letter_code
_entity_poly.pdbx_strand_id
1 'polypeptide(L)'
;MKRILFVVMSVFLLAGCPSMLPQQPPVPVEPVTPTEPVEPTAPIEPPIEVVPTPPKITSINWSSAIQPLIREMAVTDDLVAGKLLVVDNIKNNSGGNIQAVNGTNTIIQSVNQISALQTVPYAQMMSARKALGLSGEDSLGLRSAAIGLARYLKADYILFSTVDGKKDNRVINMQLMSVSTGEILWNGRNKVE
;
A
#
# COMPACT_ATOMS: atom_id res chain seq x y z
N MET A 1 37.62 12.37 -43.61
CA MET A 1 38.46 11.33 -42.97
C MET A 1 38.40 11.49 -41.46
N LYS A 2 38.51 10.36 -40.74
CA LYS A 2 38.63 10.22 -39.29
C LYS A 2 37.39 10.56 -38.46
N ARG A 3 36.62 9.52 -38.14
CA ARG A 3 36.27 9.10 -36.76
C ARG A 3 35.38 7.86 -36.82
N ILE A 4 35.93 6.78 -37.36
CA ILE A 4 35.53 5.43 -37.02
C ILE A 4 36.78 4.87 -36.37
N LEU A 5 36.73 4.58 -35.07
CA LEU A 5 37.55 3.55 -34.43
C LEU A 5 37.23 3.46 -32.93
N PHE A 6 36.96 2.24 -32.49
CA PHE A 6 37.18 1.69 -31.16
C PHE A 6 36.40 2.27 -29.98
N VAL A 7 35.48 1.48 -29.41
CA VAL A 7 35.72 0.91 -28.06
C VAL A 7 35.18 -0.53 -28.03
N VAL A 8 36.07 -1.42 -27.63
CA VAL A 8 36.01 -2.88 -27.62
C VAL A 8 35.74 -3.32 -26.17
N MET A 9 34.88 -4.32 -25.99
CA MET A 9 34.97 -5.45 -25.05
C MET A 9 35.42 -5.17 -23.60
N SER A 10 34.57 -5.48 -22.61
CA SER A 10 35.01 -5.73 -21.24
C SER A 10 34.14 -6.81 -20.60
N VAL A 11 34.61 -8.04 -20.76
CA VAL A 11 34.09 -9.32 -20.25
C VAL A 11 34.91 -9.64 -18.98
N PHE A 12 34.18 -9.94 -17.90
CA PHE A 12 34.57 -10.79 -16.75
C PHE A 12 35.81 -10.44 -15.93
N LEU A 13 35.58 -9.99 -14.70
CA LEU A 13 36.47 -10.29 -13.56
C LEU A 13 35.63 -10.71 -12.35
N LEU A 14 35.39 -12.02 -12.24
CA LEU A 14 35.01 -12.67 -10.99
C LEU A 14 36.26 -12.74 -10.10
N ALA A 15 36.30 -11.95 -9.03
CA ALA A 15 37.28 -12.09 -7.96
C ALA A 15 36.64 -12.89 -6.81
N GLY A 16 36.97 -14.18 -6.72
CA GLY A 16 36.66 -15.02 -5.56
C GLY A 16 37.67 -14.81 -4.44
N CYS A 17 37.19 -14.65 -3.21
CA CYS A 17 38.03 -14.61 -2.01
C CYS A 17 38.44 -16.04 -1.60
N PRO A 18 39.72 -16.29 -1.27
CA PRO A 18 40.13 -17.60 -0.74
C PRO A 18 39.78 -17.72 0.75
N SER A 19 39.05 -18.80 1.07
CA SER A 19 38.75 -19.24 2.44
C SER A 19 40.01 -19.78 3.11
N MET A 20 40.36 -19.25 4.28
CA MET A 20 41.40 -19.80 5.15
C MET A 20 40.71 -20.58 6.28
N LEU A 21 40.96 -21.89 6.38
CA LEU A 21 40.58 -22.71 7.53
C LEU A 21 41.81 -22.94 8.41
N PRO A 22 41.76 -22.69 9.73
CA PRO A 22 42.78 -23.18 10.65
C PRO A 22 42.55 -24.66 10.97
N GLN A 23 43.62 -25.46 10.86
CA GLN A 23 43.69 -26.82 11.39
C GLN A 23 43.78 -26.80 12.93
N GLN A 24 43.03 -27.69 13.60
CA GLN A 24 43.17 -27.95 15.03
C GLN A 24 43.94 -29.28 15.24
N PRO A 25 44.94 -29.33 16.13
CA PRO A 25 45.76 -30.52 16.36
C PRO A 25 45.00 -31.66 17.08
N PRO A 26 45.43 -32.93 16.93
CA PRO A 26 44.71 -34.09 17.46
C PRO A 26 44.86 -34.19 18.98
N VAL A 27 43.73 -34.42 19.67
CA VAL A 27 43.70 -34.67 21.11
C VAL A 27 44.11 -36.13 21.39
N PRO A 28 44.98 -36.40 22.39
CA PRO A 28 45.44 -37.74 22.76
C PRO A 28 44.30 -38.68 23.22
N VAL A 29 44.42 -39.97 22.88
CA VAL A 29 43.48 -41.03 23.25
C VAL A 29 44.01 -41.77 24.49
N GLU A 30 43.28 -41.72 25.59
CA GLU A 30 43.49 -42.60 26.76
C GLU A 30 42.60 -43.87 26.68
N PRO A 31 42.97 -44.98 27.35
CA PRO A 31 42.49 -46.32 27.03
C PRO A 31 41.10 -46.63 27.59
N VAL A 32 40.30 -47.31 26.77
CA VAL A 32 38.94 -47.80 27.10
C VAL A 32 38.96 -48.96 28.10
N THR A 33 38.07 -48.90 29.10
CA THR A 33 37.74 -50.03 30.00
C THR A 33 36.26 -50.44 29.76
N PRO A 34 35.86 -51.73 29.83
CA PRO A 34 34.66 -52.25 29.16
C PRO A 34 33.29 -51.88 29.76
N THR A 35 32.30 -51.97 28.86
CA THR A 35 30.93 -51.46 28.81
C THR A 35 29.92 -52.11 29.79
N GLU A 36 28.94 -51.33 30.24
CA GLU A 36 27.60 -51.80 30.63
C GLU A 36 26.58 -51.25 29.60
N PRO A 37 25.56 -52.02 29.14
CA PRO A 37 24.72 -51.62 28.02
C PRO A 37 23.69 -50.56 28.44
N VAL A 38 23.80 -49.35 27.88
CA VAL A 38 22.77 -48.31 28.01
C VAL A 38 21.84 -48.35 26.80
N GLU A 39 20.56 -48.41 27.12
CA GLU A 39 19.36 -48.45 26.28
C GLU A 39 19.37 -47.45 25.10
N PRO A 40 18.75 -47.75 23.95
CA PRO A 40 18.83 -46.89 22.76
C PRO A 40 18.19 -45.52 23.01
N THR A 41 18.99 -44.47 22.95
CA THR A 41 18.53 -43.08 23.00
C THR A 41 17.62 -42.80 21.80
N ALA A 42 16.39 -42.33 22.07
CA ALA A 42 15.45 -41.93 21.02
C ALA A 42 16.08 -40.85 20.09
N PRO A 43 15.77 -40.86 18.77
CA PRO A 43 16.32 -39.89 17.83
C PRO A 43 15.97 -38.45 18.23
N ILE A 44 16.99 -37.60 18.33
CA ILE A 44 16.82 -36.17 18.57
C ILE A 44 16.30 -35.55 17.28
N GLU A 45 15.04 -35.08 17.27
CA GLU A 45 14.48 -34.32 16.15
C GLU A 45 15.26 -33.00 15.96
N PRO A 46 15.62 -32.63 14.72
CA PRO A 46 16.31 -31.38 14.46
C PRO A 46 15.44 -30.18 14.87
N PRO A 47 16.03 -29.09 15.40
CA PRO A 47 15.27 -27.91 15.79
C PRO A 47 14.55 -27.34 14.59
N ILE A 48 13.23 -27.25 14.71
CA ILE A 48 12.34 -26.69 13.69
C ILE A 48 12.67 -25.19 13.57
N GLU A 49 13.21 -24.76 12.42
CA GLU A 49 13.41 -23.34 12.14
C GLU A 49 12.03 -22.68 12.02
N VAL A 50 11.62 -21.94 13.06
CA VAL A 50 10.32 -21.25 13.08
C VAL A 50 10.40 -20.06 12.14
N VAL A 51 10.01 -20.25 10.88
CA VAL A 51 9.83 -19.13 9.95
C VAL A 51 8.73 -18.22 10.52
N PRO A 52 9.00 -16.92 10.77
CA PRO A 52 7.99 -16.01 11.29
C PRO A 52 6.82 -15.92 10.31
N THR A 53 5.62 -16.23 10.78
CA THR A 53 4.40 -16.14 9.97
C THR A 53 4.11 -14.68 9.60
N PRO A 54 3.79 -14.36 8.34
CA PRO A 54 3.48 -13.00 7.93
C PRO A 54 2.32 -12.40 8.75
N PRO A 55 2.36 -11.09 9.05
CA PRO A 55 1.28 -10.43 9.79
C PRO A 55 -0.07 -10.63 9.09
N LYS A 56 -1.11 -11.01 9.85
CA LYS A 56 -2.48 -11.12 9.32
C LYS A 56 -2.98 -9.73 8.89
N ILE A 57 -3.32 -9.60 7.61
CA ILE A 57 -3.96 -8.38 7.09
C ILE A 57 -5.38 -8.31 7.69
N THR A 58 -5.70 -7.22 8.38
CA THR A 58 -7.07 -6.95 8.82
C THR A 58 -7.94 -6.69 7.59
N SER A 59 -9.00 -7.48 7.41
CA SER A 59 -9.97 -7.29 6.33
C SER A 59 -11.02 -6.30 6.81
N ILE A 60 -11.14 -5.17 6.10
CA ILE A 60 -12.07 -4.08 6.44
C ILE A 60 -13.31 -4.22 5.56
N ASN A 61 -14.50 -4.10 6.14
CA ASN A 61 -15.74 -3.99 5.36
C ASN A 61 -15.92 -2.55 4.86
N TRP A 62 -15.25 -2.22 3.76
CA TRP A 62 -15.30 -0.89 3.17
C TRP A 62 -16.71 -0.45 2.76
N SER A 63 -17.52 -1.38 2.26
CA SER A 63 -18.85 -1.08 1.73
C SER A 63 -19.80 -0.55 2.80
N SER A 64 -19.83 -1.17 3.99
CA SER A 64 -20.68 -0.73 5.10
C SER A 64 -20.30 0.65 5.63
N ALA A 65 -19.00 0.97 5.64
CA ALA A 65 -18.52 2.28 6.07
C ALA A 65 -18.80 3.38 5.02
N ILE A 66 -18.60 3.08 3.74
CA ILE A 66 -18.61 4.08 2.66
C ILE A 66 -20.00 4.36 2.11
N GLN A 67 -20.85 3.35 1.91
CA GLN A 67 -22.14 3.55 1.24
C GLN A 67 -23.04 4.59 1.91
N PRO A 68 -23.19 4.63 3.25
CA PRO A 68 -23.99 5.66 3.92
C PRO A 68 -23.48 7.07 3.62
N LEU A 69 -22.16 7.25 3.65
CA LEU A 69 -21.49 8.52 3.38
C LEU A 69 -21.71 9.00 1.94
N ILE A 70 -21.64 8.08 0.97
CA ILE A 70 -21.88 8.41 -0.44
C ILE A 70 -23.35 8.80 -0.68
N ARG A 71 -24.31 8.15 0.00
CA ARG A 71 -25.73 8.53 -0.09
C ARG A 71 -25.99 9.92 0.49
N GLU A 72 -25.36 10.23 1.62
CA GLU A 72 -25.47 11.55 2.25
C GLU A 72 -24.87 12.65 1.36
N MET A 73 -23.67 12.42 0.82
CA MET A 73 -23.03 13.32 -0.12
C MET A 73 -23.88 13.57 -1.37
N ALA A 74 -24.56 12.54 -1.87
CA ALA A 74 -25.35 12.60 -3.11
C ALA A 74 -26.56 13.54 -3.06
N VAL A 75 -27.07 13.81 -1.86
CA VAL A 75 -28.27 14.65 -1.65
C VAL A 75 -27.93 16.04 -1.12
N THR A 76 -26.65 16.44 -1.16
CA THR A 76 -26.23 17.79 -0.79
C THR A 76 -26.65 18.79 -1.87
N ASP A 77 -27.25 19.91 -1.47
CA ASP A 77 -27.85 20.90 -2.38
C ASP A 77 -26.85 21.54 -3.36
N ASP A 78 -25.58 21.70 -2.94
CA ASP A 78 -24.53 22.31 -3.76
C ASP A 78 -23.94 21.38 -4.83
N LEU A 79 -24.46 20.15 -4.94
CA LEU A 79 -23.99 19.16 -5.89
C LEU A 79 -24.70 19.25 -7.24
N VAL A 80 -23.94 19.44 -8.30
CA VAL A 80 -24.47 19.38 -9.67
C VAL A 80 -24.32 17.96 -10.21
N ALA A 81 -25.45 17.36 -10.60
CA ALA A 81 -25.48 16.00 -11.11
C ALA A 81 -24.69 15.82 -12.41
N GLY A 82 -24.12 14.63 -12.61
CA GLY A 82 -23.40 14.24 -13.83
C GLY A 82 -22.02 14.87 -14.00
N LYS A 83 -21.58 15.70 -13.05
CA LYS A 83 -20.24 16.27 -13.03
C LYS A 83 -19.16 15.24 -12.71
N LEU A 84 -17.93 15.56 -13.11
CA LEU A 84 -16.79 14.65 -12.96
C LEU A 84 -16.12 14.83 -11.60
N LEU A 85 -16.00 13.73 -10.87
CA LEU A 85 -15.37 13.61 -9.56
C LEU A 85 -14.03 12.88 -9.67
N VAL A 86 -12.99 13.46 -9.09
CA VAL A 86 -11.75 12.75 -8.77
C VAL A 86 -11.82 12.25 -7.33
N VAL A 87 -11.54 10.96 -7.15
CA VAL A 87 -11.40 10.34 -5.83
C VAL A 87 -9.91 10.22 -5.52
N ASP A 88 -9.42 10.92 -4.48
CA ASP A 88 -8.05 10.73 -4.00
C ASP A 88 -7.94 9.38 -3.27
N ASN A 89 -6.71 8.85 -3.19
CA ASN A 89 -6.44 7.65 -2.42
C ASN A 89 -6.73 7.89 -0.94
N ILE A 90 -7.32 6.88 -0.29
CA ILE A 90 -7.53 6.93 1.16
C ILE A 90 -6.20 7.11 1.87
N LYS A 91 -6.07 8.21 2.61
CA LYS A 91 -4.95 8.46 3.50
C LYS A 91 -5.06 7.55 4.72
N ASN A 92 -4.08 6.67 4.93
CA ASN A 92 -4.02 5.86 6.13
C ASN A 92 -3.25 6.58 7.24
N ASN A 93 -4.00 7.21 8.15
CA ASN A 93 -3.47 7.75 9.41
C ASN A 93 -3.70 6.79 10.59
N SER A 94 -4.18 5.58 10.33
CA SER A 94 -4.49 4.63 11.39
C SER A 94 -3.23 3.93 11.90
N GLY A 95 -3.26 3.45 13.14
CA GLY A 95 -2.19 2.62 13.70
C GLY A 95 -2.20 1.21 13.10
N GLY A 96 -1.68 1.06 11.89
CA GLY A 96 -1.50 -0.24 11.21
C GLY A 96 -1.66 -0.14 9.69
N ASN A 97 -1.39 -1.24 8.98
CA ASN A 97 -1.65 -1.33 7.56
C ASN A 97 -3.15 -1.57 7.29
N ILE A 98 -3.70 -0.85 6.31
CA ILE A 98 -5.07 -1.01 5.82
C ILE A 98 -5.04 -1.16 4.31
N GLN A 99 -6.03 -1.87 3.76
CA GLN A 99 -6.16 -2.05 2.32
C GLN A 99 -6.76 -0.79 1.68
N ALA A 100 -6.04 0.34 1.72
CA ALA A 100 -6.50 1.66 1.30
C ALA A 100 -6.99 1.67 -0.16
N VAL A 101 -6.26 1.00 -1.06
CA VAL A 101 -6.64 0.86 -2.48
C VAL A 101 -8.00 0.19 -2.65
N ASN A 102 -8.30 -0.84 -1.86
CA ASN A 102 -9.61 -1.50 -1.89
C ASN A 102 -10.72 -0.57 -1.42
N GLY A 103 -10.45 0.24 -0.39
CA GLY A 103 -11.38 1.28 0.05
C GLY A 103 -11.59 2.35 -1.02
N THR A 104 -10.53 2.86 -1.65
CA THR A 104 -10.61 3.84 -2.75
C THR A 104 -11.46 3.30 -3.90
N ASN A 105 -11.24 2.05 -4.33
CA ASN A 105 -12.05 1.41 -5.37
C ASN A 105 -13.51 1.25 -4.94
N THR A 106 -13.77 0.96 -3.67
CA THR A 106 -15.13 0.87 -3.11
C THR A 106 -15.83 2.24 -3.15
N ILE A 107 -15.11 3.34 -2.89
CA ILE A 107 -15.63 4.71 -3.06
C ILE A 107 -16.02 4.94 -4.51
N ILE A 108 -15.11 4.68 -5.45
CA ILE A 108 -15.35 4.86 -6.90
C ILE A 108 -16.60 4.06 -7.34
N GLN A 109 -16.69 2.79 -6.95
CA GLN A 109 -17.83 1.94 -7.27
C GLN A 109 -19.14 2.47 -6.66
N SER A 110 -19.12 2.87 -5.39
CA SER A 110 -20.30 3.37 -4.68
C SER A 110 -20.83 4.67 -5.30
N VAL A 111 -19.94 5.58 -5.72
CA VAL A 111 -20.33 6.82 -6.41
C VAL A 111 -20.95 6.52 -7.78
N ASN A 112 -20.35 5.61 -8.56
CA ASN A 112 -20.91 5.26 -9.86
C ASN A 112 -22.27 4.55 -9.74
N GLN A 113 -22.50 3.77 -8.68
CA GLN A 113 -23.78 3.08 -8.45
C GLN A 113 -24.94 4.05 -8.21
N ILE A 114 -24.72 5.13 -7.48
CA ILE A 114 -25.78 6.12 -7.20
C ILE A 114 -26.05 7.06 -8.39
N SER A 115 -25.16 7.09 -9.39
CA SER A 115 -25.29 7.91 -10.62
C SER A 115 -25.45 9.42 -10.41
N ALA A 116 -25.16 9.95 -9.21
CA ALA A 116 -25.19 11.39 -8.95
C ALA A 116 -24.00 12.10 -9.61
N LEU A 117 -22.83 11.44 -9.66
CA LEU A 117 -21.59 11.95 -10.23
C LEU A 117 -20.95 10.90 -11.11
N GLN A 118 -20.10 11.33 -12.04
CA GLN A 118 -19.22 10.45 -12.79
C GLN A 118 -17.84 10.44 -12.14
N THR A 119 -17.20 9.29 -12.01
CA THR A 119 -15.84 9.22 -11.44
C THR A 119 -14.78 9.00 -12.50
N VAL A 120 -13.58 9.53 -12.26
CA VAL A 120 -12.38 9.09 -12.99
C VAL A 120 -12.02 7.65 -12.56
N PRO A 121 -11.88 6.69 -13.49
CA PRO A 121 -11.44 5.33 -13.17
C PRO A 121 -10.06 5.31 -12.49
N TYR A 122 -9.87 4.38 -11.54
CA TYR A 122 -8.64 4.29 -10.75
C TYR A 122 -7.37 4.22 -11.62
N ALA A 123 -7.37 3.41 -12.68
CA ALA A 123 -6.21 3.30 -13.59
C ALA A 123 -5.87 4.61 -14.32
N GLN A 124 -6.88 5.40 -14.70
CA GLN A 124 -6.69 6.71 -15.33
C GLN A 124 -6.15 7.72 -14.31
N MET A 125 -6.67 7.69 -13.08
CA MET A 125 -6.19 8.51 -11.98
C MET A 125 -4.70 8.23 -11.68
N MET A 126 -4.29 6.96 -11.60
CA MET A 126 -2.89 6.57 -11.41
C MET A 126 -1.98 7.00 -12.56
N SER A 127 -2.46 6.90 -13.80
CA SER A 127 -1.73 7.37 -14.98
C SER A 127 -1.52 8.88 -14.97
N ALA A 128 -2.55 9.64 -14.59
CA ALA A 128 -2.46 11.09 -14.45
C ALA A 128 -1.51 11.52 -13.31
N ARG A 129 -1.53 10.82 -12.18
CA ARG A 129 -0.56 11.05 -11.09
C ARG A 129 0.87 10.86 -11.55
N LYS A 130 1.14 9.77 -12.27
CA LYS A 130 2.45 9.50 -12.85
C LYS A 130 2.88 10.60 -13.83
N ALA A 131 1.97 11.07 -14.68
CA ALA A 131 2.25 12.16 -15.63
C ALA A 131 2.61 13.48 -14.92
N LEU A 132 2.08 13.71 -13.72
CA LEU A 132 2.35 14.90 -12.91
C LEU A 132 3.49 14.71 -11.89
N GLY A 133 4.19 13.58 -11.92
CA GLY A 133 5.27 13.28 -10.97
C GLY A 133 4.79 13.13 -9.52
N LEU A 134 3.52 12.81 -9.32
CA LEU A 134 2.92 12.61 -8.00
C LEU A 134 3.16 11.19 -7.50
N SER A 135 3.15 11.01 -6.18
CA SER A 135 3.23 9.69 -5.55
C SER A 135 2.13 8.77 -6.09
N GLY A 136 2.40 7.46 -6.17
CA GLY A 136 1.46 6.48 -6.70
C GLY A 136 0.26 6.24 -5.78
N GLU A 137 0.38 5.25 -4.90
CA GLU A 137 -0.73 4.74 -4.09
C GLU A 137 -0.99 5.50 -2.79
N ASP A 138 -0.10 6.43 -2.42
CA ASP A 138 -0.33 7.29 -1.26
C ASP A 138 -1.44 8.32 -1.55
N SER A 139 -2.01 8.95 -0.53
CA SER A 139 -2.83 10.15 -0.70
C SER A 139 -1.98 11.29 -1.26
N LEU A 140 -2.61 12.27 -1.92
CA LEU A 140 -1.87 13.44 -2.43
C LEU A 140 -1.29 14.31 -1.33
N GLY A 141 -1.83 14.21 -0.10
CA GLY A 141 -1.38 14.91 1.11
C GLY A 141 -1.60 16.43 1.10
N LEU A 142 -1.46 17.07 -0.06
CA LEU A 142 -1.60 18.50 -0.31
C LEU A 142 -2.82 18.76 -1.18
N ARG A 143 -3.68 19.68 -0.73
CA ARG A 143 -4.86 20.14 -1.47
C ARG A 143 -4.50 20.78 -2.81
N SER A 144 -3.39 21.51 -2.88
CA SER A 144 -2.92 22.13 -4.13
C SER A 144 -2.55 21.10 -5.20
N ALA A 145 -1.90 20.00 -4.81
CA ALA A 145 -1.58 18.89 -5.73
C ALA A 145 -2.84 18.20 -6.25
N ALA A 146 -3.83 18.00 -5.37
CA ALA A 146 -5.13 17.45 -5.75
C ALA A 146 -5.91 18.35 -6.72
N ILE A 147 -5.93 19.66 -6.47
CA ILE A 147 -6.53 20.63 -7.41
C ILE A 147 -5.80 20.60 -8.76
N GLY A 148 -4.46 20.52 -8.76
CA GLY A 148 -3.68 20.39 -9.99
C GLY A 148 -4.03 19.12 -10.79
N LEU A 149 -4.11 17.97 -10.11
CA LEU A 149 -4.53 16.71 -10.71
C LEU A 149 -5.96 16.77 -11.25
N ALA A 150 -6.90 17.33 -10.48
CA ALA A 150 -8.28 17.46 -10.90
C ALA A 150 -8.44 18.36 -12.12
N ARG A 151 -7.71 19.48 -12.18
CA ARG A 151 -7.66 20.35 -13.37
C ARG A 151 -7.06 19.64 -14.57
N TYR A 152 -6.00 18.87 -14.40
CA TYR A 152 -5.41 18.05 -15.46
C TYR A 152 -6.42 17.03 -16.02
N LEU A 153 -7.22 16.43 -15.14
CA LEU A 153 -8.30 15.49 -15.48
C LEU A 153 -9.62 16.16 -15.90
N LYS A 154 -9.68 17.50 -15.88
CA LYS A 154 -10.89 18.30 -16.15
C LYS A 154 -12.08 17.93 -15.25
N ALA A 155 -11.81 17.61 -13.99
CA ALA A 155 -12.83 17.30 -13.00
C ALA A 155 -13.38 18.56 -12.32
N ASP A 156 -14.64 18.49 -11.91
CA ASP A 156 -15.35 19.56 -11.21
C ASP A 156 -15.17 19.46 -9.68
N TYR A 157 -15.01 18.22 -9.18
CA TYR A 157 -14.97 17.93 -7.75
C TYR A 157 -13.80 17.02 -7.37
N ILE A 158 -13.41 17.08 -6.10
CA ILE A 158 -12.43 16.17 -5.48
C ILE A 158 -13.04 15.59 -4.20
N LEU A 159 -12.92 14.28 -4.02
CA LEU A 159 -13.28 13.60 -2.78
C LEU A 159 -12.01 13.14 -2.07
N PHE A 160 -11.73 13.77 -0.92
CA PHE A 160 -10.67 13.37 -0.01
C PHE A 160 -11.20 12.35 0.99
N SER A 161 -10.37 11.37 1.34
CA SER A 161 -10.71 10.37 2.35
C SER A 161 -9.51 10.10 3.25
N THR A 162 -9.72 10.07 4.56
CA THR A 162 -8.69 9.72 5.55
C THR A 162 -9.26 8.70 6.53
N VAL A 163 -8.50 7.66 6.86
CA VAL A 163 -8.82 6.74 7.94
C VAL A 163 -7.90 7.01 9.12
N ASP A 164 -8.50 7.38 10.24
CA ASP A 164 -7.81 7.67 11.51
C ASP A 164 -8.14 6.58 12.55
N GLY A 165 -7.46 6.63 13.70
CA GLY A 165 -7.72 5.73 14.83
C GLY A 165 -6.83 4.48 14.87
N LYS A 166 -7.18 3.50 15.72
CA LYS A 166 -6.39 2.26 15.90
C LYS A 166 -7.32 1.07 16.10
N LYS A 167 -6.89 -0.10 15.61
CA LYS A 167 -7.59 -1.39 15.72
C LYS A 167 -9.10 -1.24 15.41
N ASP A 168 -9.95 -1.38 16.43
CA ASP A 168 -11.41 -1.49 16.31
C ASP A 168 -12.13 -0.12 16.38
N ASN A 169 -11.39 0.96 16.60
CA ASN A 169 -11.90 2.33 16.69
C ASN A 169 -11.48 3.17 15.48
N ARG A 170 -11.33 2.53 14.32
CA ARG A 170 -11.01 3.23 13.07
C ARG A 170 -12.22 4.00 12.56
N VAL A 171 -11.95 5.15 11.97
CA VAL A 171 -12.98 6.06 11.46
C VAL A 171 -12.53 6.59 10.11
N ILE A 172 -13.39 6.53 9.11
CA ILE A 172 -13.19 7.18 7.82
C ILE A 172 -13.82 8.57 7.86
N ASN A 173 -13.03 9.57 7.47
CA ASN A 173 -13.44 10.94 7.26
C ASN A 173 -13.41 11.22 5.76
N MET A 174 -14.48 11.79 5.22
CA MET A 174 -14.60 12.14 3.80
C MET A 174 -14.93 13.63 3.67
N GLN A 175 -14.35 14.28 2.66
CA GLN A 175 -14.57 15.68 2.35
C GLN A 175 -14.68 15.87 0.83
N LEU A 176 -15.81 16.42 0.39
CA LEU A 176 -16.03 16.81 -1.00
C LEU A 176 -15.63 18.27 -1.18
N MET A 177 -14.78 18.55 -2.17
CA MET A 177 -14.30 19.88 -2.49
C MET A 177 -14.63 20.27 -3.93
N SER A 178 -15.04 21.51 -4.14
CA SER A 178 -15.13 22.14 -5.46
C SER A 178 -13.75 22.48 -6.01
N VAL A 179 -13.44 22.06 -7.24
CA VAL A 179 -12.14 22.36 -7.90
C VAL A 179 -12.03 23.84 -8.29
N SER A 180 -13.14 24.49 -8.60
CA SER A 180 -13.15 25.88 -9.07
C SER A 180 -12.92 26.86 -7.92
N THR A 181 -13.58 26.64 -6.78
CA THR A 181 -13.54 27.55 -5.62
C THR A 181 -12.58 27.08 -4.52
N GLY A 182 -12.26 25.78 -4.46
CA GLY A 182 -11.52 25.18 -3.36
C GLY A 182 -12.34 25.00 -2.07
N GLU A 183 -13.65 25.27 -2.13
CA GLU A 183 -14.57 25.16 -1.01
C GLU A 183 -14.94 23.71 -0.71
N ILE A 184 -15.16 23.40 0.57
CA ILE A 184 -15.69 22.10 1.01
C ILE A 184 -17.21 22.16 0.94
N LEU A 185 -17.81 21.40 0.03
CA LEU A 185 -19.26 21.35 -0.17
C LEU A 185 -19.94 20.37 0.78
N TRP A 186 -19.22 19.31 1.16
CA TRP A 186 -19.75 18.29 2.06
C TRP A 186 -18.61 17.66 2.86
N ASN A 187 -18.92 17.23 4.08
CA ASN A 187 -18.05 16.39 4.88
C ASN A 187 -18.88 15.31 5.57
N GLY A 188 -18.27 14.16 5.82
CA GLY A 188 -18.92 13.07 6.52
C GLY A 188 -17.93 12.16 7.22
N ARG A 189 -18.44 11.39 8.17
CA ARG A 189 -17.64 10.51 9.01
C ARG A 189 -18.39 9.23 9.30
N ASN A 190 -17.71 8.09 9.23
CA ASN A 190 -18.29 6.81 9.65
C ASN A 190 -17.24 5.89 10.29
N LYS A 191 -17.69 4.95 11.12
CA LYS A 191 -16.82 3.92 11.69
C LYS A 191 -16.36 2.95 10.59
N VAL A 192 -15.14 2.44 10.74
CA VAL A 192 -14.55 1.43 9.88
C VAL A 192 -14.27 0.20 10.74
N GLU A 193 -14.92 -0.92 10.41
CA GLU A 193 -14.79 -2.21 11.08
C GLU A 193 -14.01 -3.21 10.21
#